data_AF-A0A7Z9XFE8-F1
#
_entry.id   AF-A0A7Z9XFE8-F1
#
_cell.length_a   1.000
_cell.length_b   1.000
_cell.length_c   1.000
_cell.angle_alpha   90.00
_cell.angle_beta   90.00
_cell.angle_gamma   90.00
#
_symmetry.space_group_name_H-M   'P 1'
#
loop_
_entity.id
_entity.type
_entity.pdbx_description
1 polymer ?
#
loop_
_entity_poly.entity_id
_entity_poly.type
_entity_poly.pdbx_seq_one_letter_code
_entity_poly.pdbx_strand_id
1 'polypeptide(L)'
;MVAVSRRIALSVLNGLDESNAFPESLLDRAFRRESQLIRKDRALATELVYGVLRWRSRLDWVICRLSKTPIRKIDPFVLNILRMGLYQILFHSRIPASAAVNDSVEMAKTRAPLWVVRFVNGVMRSAAIRAKEIPLPDYGDDPVQAIAIRESHPRWLVERWVQRLGVEETKRLCRAN
;
A
#
# COMPACT_ATOMS: atom_id res chain seq x y z
N MET A 1 -13.79 12.40 10.91
CA MET A 1 -14.56 11.37 10.16
C MET A 1 -13.76 11.00 8.92
N VAL A 2 -13.52 9.70 8.69
CA VAL A 2 -12.75 9.23 7.52
C VAL A 2 -13.55 9.47 6.24
N ALA A 3 -12.89 9.96 5.19
CA ALA A 3 -13.49 10.13 3.87
C ALA A 3 -14.04 8.80 3.31
N VAL A 4 -15.21 8.86 2.66
CA VAL A 4 -15.89 7.67 2.10
C VAL A 4 -15.00 6.89 1.12
N SER A 5 -14.23 7.61 0.30
CA SER A 5 -13.26 7.03 -0.65
C SER A 5 -12.23 6.12 0.02
N ARG A 6 -11.68 6.52 1.17
CA ARG A 6 -10.72 5.71 1.94
C ARG A 6 -11.36 4.50 2.61
N ARG A 7 -12.59 4.64 3.12
CA ARG A 7 -13.33 3.51 3.69
C ARG A 7 -13.61 2.44 2.62
N ILE A 8 -14.03 2.87 1.43
CA ILE A 8 -14.25 1.97 0.29
C ILE A 8 -12.95 1.27 -0.08
N ALA A 9 -11.85 2.02 -0.25
CA ALA A 9 -10.57 1.46 -0.63
C ALA A 9 -10.08 0.42 0.40
N LEU A 10 -10.17 0.73 1.70
CA LEU A 10 -9.81 -0.22 2.76
C LEU A 10 -10.70 -1.48 2.73
N SER A 11 -12.02 -1.31 2.55
CA SER A 11 -12.94 -2.45 2.44
C SER A 11 -12.61 -3.35 1.25
N VAL A 12 -12.24 -2.77 0.11
CA VAL A 12 -11.85 -3.52 -1.09
C VAL A 12 -10.54 -4.27 -0.85
N LEU A 13 -9.51 -3.60 -0.31
CA LEU A 13 -8.22 -4.22 -0.02
C LEU A 13 -8.35 -5.41 0.95
N ASN A 14 -9.15 -5.27 2.00
CA ASN A 14 -9.41 -6.38 2.93
C ASN A 14 -10.19 -7.51 2.24
N GLY A 15 -11.17 -7.19 1.40
CA GLY A 15 -11.92 -8.20 0.64
C GLY A 15 -11.05 -9.00 -0.34
N LEU A 16 -9.98 -8.40 -0.87
CA LEU A 16 -8.99 -9.09 -1.71
C LEU A 16 -8.10 -10.05 -0.93
N ASP A 17 -7.79 -9.74 0.33
CA ASP A 17 -7.02 -10.66 1.18
C ASP A 17 -7.90 -11.82 1.71
N GLU A 18 -9.22 -11.63 1.79
CA GLU A 18 -10.18 -12.64 2.29
C GLU A 18 -10.79 -13.54 1.20
N SER A 19 -10.73 -13.13 -0.08
CA SER A 19 -11.38 -13.83 -1.19
C SER A 19 -10.57 -13.77 -2.47
N ASN A 20 -10.76 -14.73 -3.36
CA ASN A 20 -10.11 -14.75 -4.68
C ASN A 20 -10.85 -13.86 -5.71
N ALA A 21 -11.41 -12.73 -5.25
CA ALA A 21 -12.16 -11.80 -6.08
C ALA A 21 -11.24 -10.82 -6.82
N PHE A 22 -11.73 -10.28 -7.93
CA PHE A 22 -11.00 -9.26 -8.68
C PHE A 22 -11.25 -7.86 -8.12
N PRO A 23 -10.24 -6.97 -8.08
CA PRO A 23 -10.38 -5.59 -7.57
C PRO A 23 -11.56 -4.84 -8.21
N GLU A 24 -11.75 -5.00 -9.52
CA GLU A 24 -12.82 -4.39 -10.32
C GLU A 24 -14.19 -4.79 -9.76
N SER A 25 -14.38 -6.08 -9.50
CA SER A 25 -15.64 -6.64 -9.01
C SER A 25 -16.00 -6.15 -7.60
N LEU A 26 -14.99 -5.96 -6.74
CA LEU A 26 -15.16 -5.46 -5.38
C LEU A 26 -15.41 -3.96 -5.36
N LEU A 27 -14.70 -3.19 -6.20
CA LEU A 27 -14.93 -1.77 -6.40
C LEU A 27 -16.35 -1.51 -6.89
N ASP A 28 -16.79 -2.22 -7.93
CA ASP A 28 -18.14 -2.10 -8.47
C ASP A 28 -19.21 -2.41 -7.43
N ARG A 29 -19.01 -3.47 -6.64
CA ARG A 29 -19.92 -3.83 -5.55
C ARG A 29 -19.96 -2.75 -4.47
N ALA A 30 -18.81 -2.20 -4.08
CA ALA A 30 -18.73 -1.14 -3.09
C ALA A 30 -19.39 0.15 -3.59
N PHE A 31 -19.14 0.53 -4.84
CA PHE A 31 -19.73 1.72 -5.45
C PHE A 31 -21.24 1.63 -5.64
N ARG A 32 -21.78 0.44 -5.91
CA ARG A 32 -23.25 0.23 -5.99
C ARG A 32 -23.94 0.36 -4.64
N ARG A 33 -23.23 0.10 -3.53
CA ARG A 33 -23.78 0.25 -2.17
C ARG A 33 -23.85 1.71 -1.70
N GLU A 34 -23.09 2.59 -2.32
CA GLU A 34 -22.99 4.01 -1.94
C GLU A 34 -23.75 4.89 -2.94
N SER A 35 -25.04 5.09 -2.67
CA SER A 35 -25.99 5.75 -3.58
C SER A 35 -25.64 7.21 -3.91
N GLN A 36 -24.92 7.91 -3.03
CA GLN A 36 -24.55 9.32 -3.16
C GLN A 36 -23.04 9.52 -3.44
N LEU A 37 -22.34 8.48 -3.91
CA LEU A 37 -20.90 8.56 -4.13
C LEU A 37 -20.54 9.38 -5.38
N ILE A 38 -20.00 10.57 -5.16
CA ILE A 38 -19.57 11.47 -6.22
C ILE A 38 -18.39 10.91 -7.02
N ARG A 39 -18.24 11.37 -8.28
CA ARG A 39 -17.19 10.93 -9.20
C ARG A 39 -15.77 11.08 -8.62
N LYS A 40 -15.51 12.16 -7.87
CA LYS A 40 -14.21 12.42 -7.24
C LYS A 40 -13.85 11.34 -6.23
N ASP A 41 -14.79 10.89 -5.42
CA ASP A 41 -14.56 9.85 -4.42
C ASP A 41 -14.39 8.47 -5.05
N ARG A 42 -15.12 8.16 -6.14
CA ARG A 42 -14.90 6.95 -6.94
C ARG A 42 -13.48 6.91 -7.51
N ALA A 43 -13.05 8.02 -8.10
CA ALA A 43 -11.70 8.13 -8.67
C ALA A 43 -10.62 7.95 -7.59
N LEU A 44 -10.77 8.60 -6.43
CA LEU A 44 -9.82 8.46 -5.33
C LEU A 44 -9.82 7.05 -4.74
N ALA A 45 -10.98 6.42 -4.53
CA ALA A 45 -11.04 5.05 -4.03
C ALA A 45 -10.33 4.07 -4.99
N THR A 46 -10.58 4.23 -6.30
CA THR A 46 -9.96 3.43 -7.36
C THR A 46 -8.44 3.62 -7.36
N GLU A 47 -7.98 4.87 -7.32
CA GLU A 47 -6.55 5.22 -7.26
C GLU A 47 -5.87 4.59 -6.05
N LEU A 48 -6.48 4.67 -4.86
CA LEU A 48 -5.92 4.10 -3.64
C LEU A 48 -5.81 2.57 -3.72
N VAL A 49 -6.84 1.88 -4.22
CA VAL A 49 -6.81 0.41 -4.37
C VAL A 49 -5.71 0.00 -5.33
N TYR A 50 -5.73 0.50 -6.57
CA TYR A 50 -4.74 0.09 -7.56
C TYR A 50 -3.33 0.60 -7.23
N GLY A 51 -3.22 1.76 -6.60
CA GLY A 51 -1.95 2.31 -6.12
C GLY A 51 -1.30 1.44 -5.06
N VAL A 52 -2.08 0.99 -4.07
CA VAL A 52 -1.59 0.05 -3.04
C VAL A 52 -1.22 -1.29 -3.65
N LEU A 53 -2.03 -1.85 -4.55
CA LEU A 53 -1.72 -3.13 -5.20
C LEU A 53 -0.46 -3.03 -6.06
N ARG A 54 -0.34 -1.98 -6.87
CA ARG A 54 0.81 -1.74 -7.75
C ARG A 54 2.10 -1.60 -6.95
N TRP A 55 2.08 -0.81 -5.88
CA TRP A 55 3.27 -0.48 -5.09
C TRP A 55 3.44 -1.35 -3.83
N ARG A 56 2.72 -2.47 -3.71
CA ARG A 56 2.66 -3.29 -2.48
C ARG A 56 4.04 -3.69 -1.97
N SER A 57 4.93 -4.20 -2.83
CA SER A 57 6.28 -4.62 -2.43
C SER A 57 7.11 -3.45 -1.89
N ARG A 58 7.00 -2.27 -2.51
CA ARG A 58 7.69 -1.05 -2.07
C ARG A 58 7.12 -0.52 -0.76
N LEU A 59 5.81 -0.49 -0.62
CA LEU A 59 5.12 -0.07 0.60
C LEU A 59 5.51 -0.98 1.77
N ASP A 60 5.51 -2.30 1.55
CA ASP A 60 5.88 -3.30 2.54
C ASP A 60 7.34 -3.17 2.98
N TRP A 61 8.25 -2.89 2.05
CA TRP A 61 9.65 -2.59 2.36
C TRP A 61 9.79 -1.40 3.32
N VAL A 62 9.08 -0.31 3.01
CA VAL A 62 9.13 0.91 3.81
C VAL A 62 8.48 0.68 5.19
N ILE A 63 7.35 -0.05 5.26
CA ILE A 63 6.73 -0.44 6.54
C ILE A 63 7.70 -1.25 7.39
N CYS A 64 8.43 -2.20 6.81
CA CYS A 64 9.45 -2.98 7.51
C CYS A 64 10.60 -2.14 8.09
N ARG A 65 10.83 -0.93 7.57
CA ARG A 65 11.86 0.02 8.06
C ARG A 65 11.31 1.02 9.08
N LEU A 66 9.99 1.21 9.12
CA LEU A 66 9.30 2.09 10.06
C LEU A 66 8.77 1.36 11.31
N SER A 67 8.57 0.05 11.21
CA SER A 67 8.01 -0.79 12.27
C SER A 67 9.06 -1.74 12.84
N LYS A 68 9.11 -1.85 14.17
CA LYS A 68 9.84 -2.93 14.86
C LYS A 68 9.10 -4.27 14.82
N THR A 69 7.78 -4.23 14.63
CA THR A 69 6.95 -5.43 14.48
C THR A 69 7.21 -6.03 13.09
N PRO A 70 7.61 -7.30 13.00
CA PRO A 70 7.76 -7.98 11.70
C PRO A 70 6.44 -7.92 10.92
N ILE A 71 6.51 -7.59 9.63
CA ILE A 71 5.32 -7.35 8.80
C ILE A 71 4.32 -8.53 8.82
N ARG A 72 4.83 -9.77 8.83
CA ARG A 72 4.03 -11.00 8.93
C ARG A 72 3.25 -11.17 10.23
N LYS A 73 3.61 -10.41 11.27
CA LYS A 73 2.92 -10.38 12.57
C LYS A 73 1.94 -9.20 12.68
N ILE A 74 1.89 -8.32 11.68
CA ILE A 74 0.92 -7.24 11.62
C ILE A 74 -0.37 -7.84 11.06
N ASP A 75 -1.47 -7.62 11.77
CA ASP A 75 -2.81 -8.02 11.32
C ASP A 75 -3.09 -7.48 9.91
N PRO A 76 -3.66 -8.28 8.98
CA PRO A 76 -3.87 -7.87 7.59
C PRO A 76 -4.69 -6.57 7.43
N PHE A 77 -5.73 -6.38 8.25
CA PHE A 77 -6.54 -5.16 8.23
C PHE A 77 -5.70 -3.94 8.62
N VAL A 78 -4.86 -4.07 9.65
CA VAL A 78 -3.92 -3.02 10.06
C VAL A 78 -2.86 -2.76 8.99
N LEU A 79 -2.36 -3.81 8.34
CA LEU A 79 -1.35 -3.69 7.30
C LEU A 79 -1.88 -2.94 6.07
N ASN A 80 -3.14 -3.19 5.68
CA ASN A 80 -3.79 -2.44 4.60
C ASN A 80 -4.01 -0.96 4.93
N ILE A 81 -4.32 -0.63 6.20
CA ILE A 81 -4.34 0.77 6.65
C ILE A 81 -2.96 1.42 6.48
N LEU A 82 -1.89 0.76 6.95
CA LEU A 82 -0.53 1.29 6.85
C LEU A 82 -0.10 1.46 5.39
N ARG A 83 -0.37 0.47 4.53
CA ARG A 83 -0.09 0.55 3.08
C ARG A 83 -0.82 1.72 2.43
N MET A 84 -2.11 1.88 2.70
CA MET A 84 -2.91 2.96 2.11
C MET A 84 -2.49 4.34 2.62
N GLY A 85 -2.20 4.47 3.92
CA GLY A 85 -1.67 5.71 4.50
C GLY A 85 -0.32 6.07 3.90
N LEU A 86 0.58 5.10 3.79
CA LEU A 86 1.91 5.29 3.24
C LEU A 86 1.87 5.61 1.74
N TYR A 87 0.99 4.97 0.97
CA TYR A 87 0.79 5.27 -0.44
C TYR A 87 0.42 6.73 -0.65
N GLN A 88 -0.51 7.26 0.17
CA GLN A 88 -0.88 8.67 0.12
C GLN A 88 0.31 9.60 0.40
N ILE A 89 1.14 9.28 1.40
CA ILE A 89 2.32 10.08 1.76
C ILE A 89 3.38 10.09 0.65
N LEU A 90 3.62 8.93 0.03
CA LEU A 90 4.70 8.76 -0.94
C LEU A 90 4.32 9.24 -2.35
N PHE A 91 3.09 8.97 -2.79
CA PHE A 91 2.70 9.11 -4.19
C PHE A 91 1.62 10.17 -4.44
N HIS A 92 0.91 10.63 -3.41
CA HIS A 92 -0.20 11.56 -3.58
C HIS A 92 0.12 12.96 -3.01
N SER A 93 0.78 13.79 -3.81
CA SER A 93 1.26 15.13 -3.39
C SER A 93 0.17 16.09 -2.90
N ARG A 94 -1.10 15.86 -3.28
CA ARG A 94 -2.24 16.71 -2.90
C ARG A 94 -2.86 16.36 -1.54
N ILE A 95 -2.51 15.22 -0.95
CA ILE A 95 -3.00 14.81 0.37
C ILE A 95 -1.93 15.15 1.40
N PRO A 96 -2.20 16.09 2.33
CA PRO A 96 -1.26 16.38 3.41
C PRO A 96 -0.93 15.12 4.21
N ALA A 97 0.34 14.94 4.59
CA ALA A 97 0.75 13.78 5.38
C ALA A 97 -0.03 13.68 6.70
N SER A 98 -0.36 14.81 7.33
CA SER A 98 -1.20 14.86 8.54
C SER A 98 -2.60 14.28 8.32
N ALA A 99 -3.21 14.52 7.16
CA ALA A 99 -4.51 13.95 6.80
C ALA A 99 -4.40 12.44 6.60
N ALA A 100 -3.35 11.95 5.93
CA ALA A 100 -3.10 10.52 5.77
C ALA A 100 -2.88 9.81 7.12
N VAL A 101 -2.15 10.44 8.05
CA VAL A 101 -1.97 9.93 9.42
C VAL A 101 -3.30 9.88 10.15
N ASN A 102 -4.05 10.98 10.18
CA ASN A 102 -5.32 11.07 10.88
C ASN A 102 -6.32 10.02 10.37
N ASP A 103 -6.48 9.91 9.06
CA ASP A 103 -7.42 8.97 8.46
C ASP A 103 -7.02 7.52 8.76
N SER A 104 -5.72 7.20 8.74
CA SER A 104 -5.22 5.87 9.11
C SER A 104 -5.56 5.51 10.56
N VAL A 105 -5.41 6.46 11.48
CA VAL A 105 -5.75 6.29 12.90
C VAL A 105 -7.26 6.10 13.08
N GLU A 106 -8.07 6.94 12.42
CA GLU A 106 -9.52 6.86 12.47
C GLU A 106 -10.06 5.55 11.87
N MET A 107 -9.46 5.03 10.79
CA MET A 107 -9.79 3.71 10.25
C MET A 107 -9.44 2.60 11.23
N ALA A 108 -8.29 2.67 11.90
CA ALA A 108 -7.90 1.66 12.88
C ALA A 108 -8.89 1.61 14.06
N LYS A 109 -9.41 2.75 14.52
CA LYS A 109 -10.40 2.84 15.62
C LYS A 109 -11.70 2.08 15.33
N THR A 110 -12.01 1.79 14.07
CA THR A 110 -13.27 1.10 13.71
C THR A 110 -13.32 -0.36 14.15
N ARG A 111 -12.16 -1.04 14.23
CA ARG A 111 -12.08 -2.49 14.52
C ARG A 111 -10.94 -2.87 15.46
N ALA A 112 -9.90 -2.05 15.57
CA ALA A 112 -8.68 -2.42 16.28
C ALA A 112 -8.69 -1.94 17.75
N PRO A 113 -8.08 -2.71 18.68
CA PRO A 113 -7.94 -2.28 20.06
C PRO A 113 -7.03 -1.04 20.17
N LEU A 114 -7.18 -0.30 21.28
CA LEU A 114 -6.49 0.99 21.48
C LEU A 114 -4.96 0.92 21.30
N TRP A 115 -4.32 -0.18 21.72
CA TRP A 115 -2.87 -0.34 21.57
C TRP A 115 -2.44 -0.47 20.09
N VAL A 116 -3.27 -1.08 19.23
CA VAL A 116 -3.05 -1.15 17.78
C VAL A 116 -3.25 0.23 17.16
N VAL A 117 -4.27 0.98 17.59
CA VAL A 117 -4.49 2.36 17.11
C VAL A 117 -3.27 3.24 17.42
N ARG A 118 -2.68 3.11 18.62
CA ARG A 118 -1.43 3.78 19.00
C ARG A 118 -0.24 3.34 18.14
N PHE A 119 -0.14 2.05 17.84
CA PHE A 119 0.87 1.51 16.91
C PHE A 119 0.74 2.13 15.51
N VAL A 120 -0.46 2.14 14.93
CA VAL A 120 -0.73 2.76 13.62
C VAL A 120 -0.33 4.23 13.63
N ASN A 121 -0.73 4.98 14.65
CA ASN A 121 -0.34 6.39 14.79
C ASN A 121 1.18 6.57 14.87
N GLY A 122 1.88 5.70 15.61
CA GLY A 122 3.33 5.73 15.71
C GLY A 122 4.01 5.55 14.35
N VAL A 123 3.66 4.46 13.64
CA VAL A 123 4.24 4.14 12.32
C VAL A 123 3.93 5.24 11.32
N MET A 124 2.69 5.73 11.28
CA MET A 124 2.27 6.76 10.33
C MET A 124 2.93 8.11 10.58
N ARG A 125 3.13 8.51 11.84
CA ARG A 125 3.90 9.73 12.16
C ARG A 125 5.36 9.59 11.74
N SER A 126 5.98 8.43 11.97
CA SER A 126 7.33 8.16 11.46
C SER A 126 7.37 8.19 9.93
N ALA A 127 6.35 7.67 9.26
CA ALA A 127 6.22 7.72 7.79
C ALA A 127 6.15 9.17 7.29
N ALA A 128 5.34 10.02 7.92
CA ALA A 128 5.17 11.42 7.52
C ALA A 128 6.48 12.22 7.51
N ILE A 129 7.45 11.83 8.35
CA ILE A 129 8.75 12.48 8.46
C ILE A 129 9.78 11.82 7.55
N ARG A 130 9.86 10.48 7.59
CA ARG A 130 11.03 9.73 7.07
C ARG A 130 10.77 8.86 5.86
N ALA A 131 9.51 8.66 5.45
CA ALA A 131 9.18 7.66 4.43
C ALA A 131 9.90 7.90 3.09
N LYS A 132 10.07 9.17 2.69
CA LYS A 132 10.73 9.54 1.43
C LYS A 132 12.25 9.36 1.47
N GLU A 133 12.83 9.30 2.67
CA GLU A 133 14.27 9.17 2.89
C GLU A 133 14.70 7.72 3.09
N ILE A 134 13.75 6.78 3.23
CA ILE A 134 14.08 5.37 3.42
C ILE A 134 14.75 4.84 2.15
N PRO A 135 16.00 4.35 2.25
CA PRO A 135 16.71 3.83 1.09
C PRO A 135 16.00 2.58 0.58
N LEU A 136 15.83 2.52 -0.73
CA LEU A 136 15.46 1.30 -1.42
C LEU A 136 16.69 0.38 -1.51
N PRO A 137 16.50 -0.95 -1.64
CA PRO A 137 17.62 -1.88 -1.73
C PRO A 137 18.56 -1.51 -2.88
N ASP A 138 19.86 -1.67 -2.63
CA ASP A 138 20.88 -1.64 -3.67
C ASP A 138 20.79 -2.90 -4.52
N TYR A 139 21.20 -2.80 -5.80
CA TYR A 139 21.22 -3.94 -6.71
C TYR A 139 22.33 -4.95 -6.44
N GLY A 140 23.32 -4.64 -5.60
CA GLY A 140 24.55 -5.40 -5.33
C GLY A 140 24.40 -6.93 -5.29
N ASP A 141 24.36 -7.51 -4.10
CA ASP A 141 24.41 -8.99 -3.97
C ASP A 141 23.10 -9.68 -4.35
N ASP A 142 21.96 -8.97 -4.29
CA ASP A 142 20.64 -9.51 -4.66
C ASP A 142 19.88 -8.56 -5.61
N PRO A 143 20.26 -8.53 -6.90
CA PRO A 143 19.60 -7.70 -7.90
C PRO A 143 18.13 -8.07 -8.09
N VAL A 144 17.76 -9.34 -7.90
CA VAL A 144 16.38 -9.82 -8.00
C VAL A 144 15.51 -9.16 -6.93
N GLN A 145 15.95 -9.17 -5.67
CA GLN A 145 15.22 -8.50 -4.58
C GLN A 145 15.12 -7.00 -4.79
N ALA A 146 16.21 -6.38 -5.24
CA ALA A 146 16.25 -4.96 -5.48
C ALA A 146 15.26 -4.54 -6.57
N ILE A 147 15.22 -5.23 -7.71
CA ILE A 147 14.24 -4.98 -8.77
C ILE A 147 12.81 -5.21 -8.24
N ALA A 148 12.57 -6.34 -7.56
CA ALA A 148 11.26 -6.69 -7.02
C ALA A 148 10.69 -5.63 -6.07
N ILE A 149 11.52 -5.04 -5.21
CA ILE A 149 11.08 -3.98 -4.31
C ILE A 149 10.97 -2.63 -5.03
N ARG A 150 11.98 -2.24 -5.81
CA ARG A 150 12.08 -0.90 -6.39
C ARG A 150 10.98 -0.64 -7.41
N GLU A 151 10.75 -1.62 -8.27
CA GLU A 151 9.77 -1.57 -9.35
C GLU A 151 8.46 -2.29 -8.97
N SER A 152 8.38 -2.81 -7.74
CA SER A 152 7.19 -3.41 -7.13
C SER A 152 6.58 -4.61 -7.86
N HIS A 153 7.44 -5.54 -8.26
CA HIS A 153 7.06 -6.83 -8.86
C HIS A 153 7.25 -7.99 -7.87
N PRO A 154 6.49 -9.08 -7.99
CA PRO A 154 6.73 -10.28 -7.20
C PRO A 154 8.14 -10.84 -7.47
N ARG A 155 8.87 -11.22 -6.40
CA ARG A 155 10.24 -11.73 -6.51
C ARG A 155 10.35 -12.89 -7.51
N TRP A 156 9.43 -13.84 -7.46
CA TRP A 156 9.42 -15.01 -8.34
C TRP A 156 9.35 -14.64 -9.84
N LEU A 157 8.65 -13.55 -10.17
CA LEU A 157 8.48 -13.09 -11.55
C LEU A 157 9.74 -12.41 -12.04
N VAL A 158 10.33 -11.56 -11.20
CA VAL A 158 11.62 -10.93 -11.46
C VAL A 158 12.70 -11.98 -11.63
N GLU A 159 12.77 -12.97 -10.75
CA GLU A 159 13.72 -14.08 -10.84
C GLU A 159 13.62 -14.80 -12.18
N ARG A 160 12.38 -15.13 -12.60
CA ARG A 160 12.11 -15.74 -13.90
C ARG A 160 12.56 -14.88 -15.07
N TRP A 161 12.40 -13.56 -15.00
CA TRP A 161 12.85 -12.65 -16.06
C TRP A 161 14.35 -12.47 -16.07
N VAL A 162 15.00 -12.35 -14.90
CA VAL A 162 16.46 -12.26 -14.81
C VAL A 162 17.12 -13.50 -15.39
N GLN A 163 16.58 -14.69 -15.13
CA GLN A 163 17.08 -15.94 -15.71
C GLN A 163 16.98 -15.97 -17.25
N ARG A 164 16.06 -15.23 -17.86
CA ARG A 164 15.80 -15.26 -19.31
C ARG A 164 16.41 -14.09 -20.08
N LEU A 165 16.41 -12.90 -19.48
CA LEU A 165 16.73 -11.63 -20.12
C LEU A 165 17.98 -10.97 -19.53
N GLY A 166 18.47 -11.46 -18.39
CA GLY A 166 19.50 -10.80 -17.60
C GLY A 166 18.96 -9.64 -16.76
N VAL A 167 19.82 -9.11 -15.88
CA VAL A 167 19.46 -8.10 -14.87
C VAL A 167 19.04 -6.77 -15.51
N GLU A 168 19.83 -6.24 -16.45
CA GLU A 168 19.60 -4.90 -17.01
C GLU A 168 18.36 -4.82 -17.90
N GLU A 169 18.07 -5.86 -18.68
CA GLU A 169 16.82 -5.93 -19.46
C GLU A 169 15.61 -6.10 -18.53
N THR A 170 15.72 -6.94 -17.49
CA THR A 170 14.64 -7.09 -16.51
C THR A 170 14.34 -5.79 -15.77
N LYS A 171 15.37 -5.00 -15.41
CA LYS A 171 15.19 -3.65 -14.85
C LYS A 171 14.38 -2.76 -15.78
N ARG A 172 14.72 -2.72 -17.07
CA ARG A 172 14.01 -1.91 -18.08
C ARG A 172 12.57 -2.37 -18.24
N LEU A 173 12.34 -3.68 -18.33
CA LEU A 173 11.01 -4.27 -18.43
C LEU A 173 10.14 -3.92 -17.22
N CYS A 174 10.66 -4.12 -16.00
CA CYS A 174 9.92 -3.86 -14.77
C CYS A 174 9.58 -2.37 -14.58
N ARG A 175 10.44 -1.46 -15.03
CA ARG A 175 10.22 -0.01 -14.95
C ARG A 175 9.18 0.50 -15.94
N ALA A 176 9.03 -0.17 -17.08
CA ALA A 176 8.11 0.23 -18.15
C ALA A 176 6.65 -0.21 -17.91
N ASN A 177 6.41 -1.08 -16.92
CA ASN A 177 5.10 -1.62 -16.55
C ASN A 177 4.43 -0.77 -15.45
#